data_AF-A0A182SP31-F1
#
_entry.id   AF-A0A182SP31-F1
#
_cell.length_a   1.000
_cell.length_b   1.000
_cell.length_c   1.000
_cell.angle_alpha   90.00
_cell.angle_beta   90.00
_cell.angle_gamma   90.00
#
_symmetry.space_group_name_H-M   'P 1'
#
loop_
_entity.id
_entity.type
_entity.pdbx_description
1 polymer ?
#
loop_
_entity_poly.entity_id
_entity_poly.type
_entity_poly.pdbx_seq_one_letter_code
_entity_poly.pdbx_strand_id
1 'polypeptide(L)'
;YLAGRLNIISNFEAKGLNTFVGTFALPSVIFLSLAELNWSTVNWNFLLSILIAKTIVFLSVAIISLLVARPVNYGRAGLLAIFCTQSNDFAIGYPIVSALYSKIHPEYASYIYLLAPISLAILNPIGYVLMEISKIKDKNAENNHNNLTYT
;
A
#
# COMPACT_ATOMS: atom_id res chain seq x y z
N TYR A 1 4.99 21.51 11.86
CA TYR A 1 6.24 22.17 11.44
C TYR A 1 6.71 23.19 12.48
N LEU A 2 5.92 24.23 12.79
CA LEU A 2 6.26 25.23 13.80
C LEU A 2 6.57 24.64 15.19
N ALA A 3 5.74 23.72 15.70
CA ALA A 3 5.97 23.08 17.00
C ALA A 3 7.31 22.30 17.09
N GLY A 4 7.76 21.68 16.00
CA GLY A 4 9.06 21.01 15.93
C GLY A 4 10.24 21.98 15.82
N ARG A 5 10.05 23.12 15.12
CA ARG A 5 11.07 24.19 15.04
C ARG A 5 11.22 24.95 16.36
N LEU A 6 10.13 25.07 17.12
CA LEU A 6 10.10 25.70 18.44
C LEU A 6 10.51 24.75 19.57
N ASN A 7 10.92 23.50 19.27
CA ASN A 7 11.25 22.46 20.26
C ASN A 7 10.14 22.21 21.31
N ILE A 8 8.88 22.52 20.97
CA ILE A 8 7.72 22.27 21.84
C ILE A 8 7.45 20.77 21.93
N ILE A 9 7.77 20.03 20.87
CA ILE A 9 7.73 18.57 20.84
C ILE A 9 9.16 18.10 20.61
N SER A 10 9.76 17.50 21.63
CA SER A 10 11.09 16.90 21.53
C SER A 10 11.07 15.68 20.62
N ASN A 11 12.23 15.31 20.08
CA ASN A 11 12.38 14.07 19.30
C ASN A 11 11.97 12.81 20.09
N PHE A 12 12.12 12.84 21.42
CA PHE A 12 11.69 11.77 22.30
C PHE A 12 10.17 11.63 22.35
N GLU A 13 9.45 12.75 22.51
CA GLU A 13 7.99 12.77 22.52
C GLU A 13 7.39 12.42 21.16
N ALA A 14 7.98 12.91 20.06
CA ALA A 14 7.57 12.55 18.71
C ALA A 14 7.73 11.04 18.45
N LYS A 15 8.81 10.43 18.96
CA LYS A 15 9.03 8.98 18.89
C LYS A 15 7.99 8.22 19.71
N GLY A 16 7.73 8.66 20.95
CA GLY A 16 6.71 8.07 21.82
C GLY A 16 5.31 8.13 21.20
N LEU A 17 4.95 9.28 20.61
CA LEU A 17 3.69 9.47 19.91
C LEU A 17 3.58 8.55 18.68
N ASN A 18 4.63 8.42 17.88
CA ASN A 18 4.63 7.53 16.72
C ASN A 18 4.47 6.06 17.15
N THR A 19 5.17 5.62 18.21
CA THR A 19 4.99 4.27 18.78
C THR A 19 3.57 4.07 19.29
N PHE A 20 2.99 5.02 20.01
CA PHE A 20 1.61 4.92 20.48
C PHE A 20 0.60 4.84 19.32
N VAL A 21 0.73 5.72 18.32
CA VAL A 21 -0.19 5.78 17.18
C VAL A 21 -0.08 4.51 16.34
N GLY A 22 1.15 4.09 16.01
CA GLY A 22 1.40 2.93 15.14
C GLY A 22 1.09 1.59 15.81
N THR A 23 1.37 1.44 17.11
CA THR A 23 1.25 0.15 17.79
C THR A 23 -0.09 -0.02 18.50
N PHE A 24 -0.71 1.07 18.98
CA PHE A 24 -1.95 0.99 19.77
C PHE A 24 -3.13 1.66 19.06
N ALA A 25 -3.05 2.98 18.82
CA ALA A 25 -4.22 3.74 18.38
C ALA A 25 -4.74 3.30 17.00
N LEU A 26 -3.87 3.20 15.99
CA LEU A 26 -4.29 2.80 14.64
C LEU A 26 -4.85 1.37 14.60
N PRO A 27 -4.18 0.34 15.14
CA PRO A 27 -4.77 -1.00 15.20
C PRO A 27 -6.12 -1.04 15.90
N SER A 28 -6.29 -0.32 17.03
CA SER A 28 -7.56 -0.25 17.74
C SER A 28 -8.67 0.42 16.92
N VAL A 29 -8.37 1.53 16.24
CA VAL A 29 -9.35 2.23 15.39
C VAL A 29 -9.74 1.39 14.18
N ILE A 30 -8.78 0.72 13.52
CA ILE A 30 -9.07 -0.18 12.40
C ILE A 30 -9.97 -1.32 12.87
N PHE A 31 -9.65 -1.96 14.00
CA PHE A 31 -10.46 -3.04 14.55
C PHE A 31 -11.88 -2.57 14.87
N LEU A 32 -12.03 -1.46 15.58
CA LEU A 32 -13.33 -0.89 15.92
C LEU A 32 -14.14 -0.55 14.66
N SER A 33 -13.51 0.11 13.69
CA SER A 33 -14.18 0.50 12.44
C SER A 33 -14.66 -0.70 11.62
N LEU A 34 -13.95 -1.82 11.67
CA LEU A 34 -14.35 -3.07 11.01
C LEU A 34 -15.41 -3.83 11.82
N ALA A 35 -15.37 -3.78 13.15
CA ALA A 35 -16.32 -4.44 14.03
C ALA A 35 -17.70 -3.75 14.02
N GLU A 36 -17.74 -2.42 13.92
CA GLU A 36 -18.97 -1.63 13.84
C GLU A 36 -19.52 -1.49 12.41
N LEU A 37 -18.79 -2.02 11.41
CA LEU A 37 -19.19 -1.93 10.01
C LEU A 37 -20.48 -2.72 9.74
N ASN A 38 -21.53 -2.02 9.31
CA ASN A 38 -22.76 -2.67 8.88
C ASN A 38 -22.64 -3.19 7.44
N TRP A 39 -22.35 -4.47 7.30
CA TRP A 39 -22.17 -5.17 6.02
C TRP A 39 -23.35 -5.03 5.04
N SER A 40 -24.59 -4.91 5.53
CA SER A 40 -25.78 -4.76 4.67
C SER A 40 -25.84 -3.41 3.96
N THR A 41 -25.12 -2.41 4.48
CA THR A 41 -25.09 -1.05 3.91
C THR A 41 -23.88 -0.82 3.00
N VAL A 42 -22.92 -1.77 2.98
CA VAL A 42 -21.65 -1.60 2.26
C VAL A 42 -21.87 -1.42 0.76
N ASN A 43 -21.43 -0.27 0.25
CA ASN A 43 -21.43 -0.01 -1.18
C ASN A 43 -20.20 -0.61 -1.86
N TRP A 44 -20.36 -1.80 -2.42
CA TRP A 44 -19.30 -2.52 -3.13
C TRP A 44 -18.85 -1.83 -4.42
N ASN A 45 -19.70 -1.05 -5.08
CA ASN A 45 -19.32 -0.31 -6.29
C ASN A 45 -18.31 0.80 -5.97
N PHE A 46 -18.47 1.48 -4.83
CA PHE A 46 -17.50 2.45 -4.35
C PHE A 46 -16.13 1.80 -4.08
N LEU A 47 -16.13 0.68 -3.35
CA LEU A 47 -14.91 -0.08 -3.06
C LEU A 47 -14.22 -0.58 -4.33
N LEU A 48 -15.00 -1.15 -5.26
CA LEU A 48 -14.50 -1.66 -6.53
C LEU A 48 -13.93 -0.54 -7.41
N SER A 49 -14.56 0.64 -7.42
CA SER A 49 -14.07 1.79 -8.18
C SER A 49 -12.67 2.21 -7.71
N ILE A 50 -12.43 2.25 -6.41
CA ILE A 50 -11.11 2.59 -5.85
C ILE A 50 -10.11 1.47 -6.13
N LEU A 51 -10.52 0.21 -6.02
CA LEU A 51 -9.66 -0.93 -6.35
C LEU A 51 -9.23 -0.92 -7.82
N ILE A 52 -10.15 -0.63 -8.74
CA ILE A 52 -9.84 -0.51 -10.18
C ILE A 52 -8.87 0.66 -10.41
N ALA A 53 -9.11 1.83 -9.80
CA ALA A 53 -8.20 2.96 -9.90
C ALA A 53 -6.78 2.60 -9.42
N LYS A 54 -6.65 1.94 -8.27
CA LYS A 54 -5.36 1.44 -7.76
C LYS A 54 -4.74 0.41 -8.69
N THR A 55 -5.53 -0.49 -9.27
CA THR A 55 -5.06 -1.51 -10.22
C THR A 55 -4.47 -0.86 -11.47
N ILE A 56 -5.12 0.17 -12.02
CA ILE A 56 -4.61 0.90 -13.18
C ILE A 56 -3.26 1.56 -12.85
N VAL A 57 -3.16 2.21 -11.69
CA VAL A 57 -1.89 2.82 -11.23
C VAL A 57 -0.81 1.76 -11.03
N PHE A 58 -1.14 0.63 -10.41
CA PHE A 58 -0.24 -0.50 -10.19
C PHE A 58 0.36 -0.99 -11.52
N LEU A 59 -0.50 -1.32 -12.49
CA LEU A 59 -0.09 -1.84 -13.79
C LEU A 59 0.72 -0.79 -14.55
N SER A 60 0.32 0.48 -14.50
CA SER A 60 1.04 1.57 -15.15
C SER A 60 2.47 1.68 -14.61
N VAL A 61 2.65 1.71 -13.29
CA VAL A 61 3.98 1.78 -12.67
C VAL A 61 4.79 0.53 -12.94
N ALA A 62 4.19 -0.66 -12.90
CA ALA A 62 4.88 -1.91 -13.22
C ALA A 62 5.40 -1.90 -14.67
N ILE A 63 4.56 -1.54 -15.64
CA ILE A 63 4.93 -1.48 -17.06
C ILE A 63 6.02 -0.44 -17.30
N ILE A 64 5.84 0.78 -16.79
CA ILE A 64 6.84 1.86 -16.94
C ILE A 64 8.18 1.43 -16.31
N SER A 65 8.15 0.81 -15.13
CA SER A 65 9.36 0.32 -14.47
C SER A 65 10.09 -0.73 -15.31
N LEU A 66 9.37 -1.64 -15.97
CA LEU A 66 9.96 -2.64 -16.87
C LEU A 66 10.54 -2.01 -18.15
N LEU A 67 9.91 -0.95 -18.67
CA LEU A 67 10.39 -0.26 -19.88
C LEU A 67 11.63 0.60 -19.61
N VAL A 68 11.68 1.27 -18.46
CA VAL A 68 12.73 2.24 -18.10
C VAL A 68 13.94 1.57 -17.45
N ALA A 69 13.73 0.60 -16.55
CA ALA A 69 14.84 -0.03 -15.83
C ALA A 69 15.56 -1.06 -16.74
N ARG A 70 16.80 -0.74 -17.11
CA ARG A 70 17.72 -1.67 -17.79
C ARG A 70 18.88 -2.04 -16.86
N PRO A 71 19.26 -3.34 -16.74
CA PRO A 71 18.60 -4.52 -17.31
C PRO A 71 17.20 -4.74 -16.70
N VAL A 72 16.31 -5.42 -17.45
CA VAL A 72 14.92 -5.65 -17.03
C VAL A 72 14.89 -6.44 -15.72
N ASN A 73 14.32 -5.83 -14.69
CA ASN A 73 14.21 -6.41 -13.35
C ASN A 73 12.73 -6.44 -12.92
N TYR A 74 12.14 -7.63 -12.98
CA TYR A 74 10.75 -7.86 -12.61
C TYR A 74 10.50 -7.58 -11.13
N GLY A 75 11.46 -7.90 -10.25
CA GLY A 75 11.30 -7.68 -8.81
C GLY A 75 11.26 -6.20 -8.45
N ARG A 76 12.08 -5.37 -9.10
CA ARG A 76 12.05 -3.92 -8.93
C ARG A 76 10.74 -3.34 -9.44
N ALA A 77 10.24 -3.80 -10.58
CA ALA A 77 8.96 -3.36 -11.12
C ALA A 77 7.79 -3.71 -10.19
N GLY A 78 7.75 -4.94 -9.66
CA GLY A 78 6.76 -5.37 -8.68
C GLY A 78 6.82 -4.57 -7.38
N LEU A 79 8.02 -4.34 -6.85
CA LEU A 79 8.23 -3.58 -5.62
C LEU A 79 7.77 -2.11 -5.76
N LEU A 80 8.13 -1.46 -6.87
CA LEU A 80 7.72 -0.07 -7.13
C LEU A 80 6.20 0.04 -7.34
N ALA A 81 5.59 -0.94 -8.03
CA ALA A 81 4.15 -0.98 -8.20
C ALA A 81 3.41 -1.12 -6.86
N ILE A 82 3.89 -2.02 -5.98
CA ILE A 82 3.36 -2.16 -4.62
C ILE A 82 3.46 -0.83 -3.86
N PHE A 83 4.63 -0.20 -3.84
CA PHE A 83 4.83 1.06 -3.11
C PHE A 83 3.93 2.18 -3.61
N CYS A 84 3.64 2.23 -4.91
CA CYS A 84 2.75 3.25 -5.45
C CYS A 84 1.30 3.05 -4.99
N THR A 85 0.84 1.81 -4.84
CA THR A 85 -0.54 1.50 -4.42
C THR A 85 -0.76 1.43 -2.91
N GLN A 86 0.31 1.23 -2.12
CA GLN A 86 0.29 1.37 -0.67
C GLN A 86 0.32 2.85 -0.25
N SER A 87 -0.60 3.61 -0.82
CA SER A 87 -0.84 5.01 -0.46
C SER A 87 -1.32 5.11 0.99
N ASN A 88 -1.04 6.24 1.63
CA ASN A 88 -1.49 6.53 2.99
C ASN A 88 -2.99 6.88 3.00
N ASP A 89 -3.82 5.86 2.76
CA ASP A 89 -5.27 6.00 2.62
C ASP A 89 -5.91 6.46 3.93
N PHE A 90 -5.34 6.11 5.08
CA PHE A 90 -5.86 6.54 6.38
C PHE A 90 -5.58 8.01 6.68
N ALA A 91 -4.36 8.50 6.44
CA ALA A 91 -4.04 9.89 6.75
C ALA A 91 -4.61 10.87 5.73
N ILE A 92 -4.67 10.48 4.45
CA ILE A 92 -5.05 11.38 3.34
C ILE A 92 -6.40 10.99 2.73
N GLY A 93 -6.62 9.70 2.47
CA GLY A 93 -7.86 9.23 1.84
C GLY A 93 -9.10 9.46 2.70
N TYR A 94 -9.02 9.19 4.01
CA TYR A 94 -10.14 9.38 4.93
C TYR A 94 -10.64 10.85 4.97
N PRO A 95 -9.78 11.87 5.20
CA PRO A 95 -10.22 13.27 5.13
C PRO A 95 -10.82 13.68 3.79
N ILE A 96 -10.26 13.19 2.66
CA ILE A 96 -10.77 13.51 1.32
C ILE A 96 -12.19 12.95 1.14
N VAL A 97 -12.39 11.66 1.46
CA VAL A 97 -13.71 11.03 1.33
C VAL A 97 -14.72 11.67 2.29
N SER A 98 -14.31 11.96 3.52
CA SER A 98 -15.16 12.69 4.48
C SER A 98 -15.56 14.07 3.95
N ALA A 99 -14.62 14.85 3.40
CA ALA A 99 -14.91 16.17 2.86
C ALA A 99 -15.87 16.13 1.66
N LEU A 100 -15.74 15.13 0.79
CA LEU A 100 -16.57 15.00 -0.42
C LEU A 100 -17.96 14.41 -0.14
N TYR A 101 -18.04 13.41 0.75
CA TYR A 101 -19.25 12.59 0.89
C TYR A 101 -19.96 12.73 2.23
N SER A 102 -19.43 13.49 3.20
CA SER A 102 -20.05 13.65 4.54
C SER A 102 -21.53 14.02 4.54
N LYS A 103 -22.01 14.77 3.54
CA LYS A 103 -23.42 15.20 3.45
C LYS A 103 -24.35 14.19 2.76
N ILE A 104 -23.81 13.26 1.98
CA ILE A 104 -24.60 12.36 1.12
C ILE A 104 -24.42 10.89 1.56
N HIS A 105 -23.18 10.48 1.78
CA HIS A 105 -22.76 9.14 2.18
C HIS A 105 -21.67 9.20 3.27
N PRO A 106 -22.02 9.58 4.51
CA PRO A 106 -21.06 9.67 5.61
C PRO A 106 -20.35 8.34 5.91
N GLU A 107 -20.99 7.21 5.60
CA GLU A 107 -20.47 5.85 5.78
C GLU A 107 -19.25 5.52 4.91
N TYR A 108 -19.04 6.25 3.80
CA TYR A 108 -17.92 5.98 2.89
C TYR A 108 -16.56 6.25 3.53
N ALA A 109 -16.49 7.16 4.51
CA ALA A 109 -15.26 7.41 5.24
C ALA A 109 -14.80 6.15 6.00
N SER A 110 -15.74 5.42 6.62
CA SER A 110 -15.45 4.16 7.31
C SER A 110 -15.06 3.04 6.34
N TYR A 111 -15.53 3.09 5.08
CA TYR A 111 -15.16 2.10 4.07
C TYR A 111 -13.67 2.14 3.70
N ILE A 112 -12.99 3.27 3.95
CA ILE A 112 -11.53 3.37 3.79
C ILE A 112 -10.79 2.32 4.61
N TYR A 113 -11.28 1.97 5.80
CA TYR A 113 -10.68 0.93 6.64
C TYR A 113 -10.78 -0.47 6.02
N LEU A 114 -11.81 -0.72 5.20
CA LEU A 114 -11.99 -1.96 4.46
C LEU A 114 -11.15 -2.00 3.16
N LEU A 115 -10.88 -0.85 2.55
CA LEU A 115 -10.08 -0.76 1.33
C LEU A 115 -8.64 -1.25 1.51
N ALA A 116 -8.03 -0.96 2.67
CA ALA A 116 -6.64 -1.32 2.95
C ALA A 116 -6.40 -2.84 2.85
N PRO A 117 -7.12 -3.71 3.58
CA PRO A 117 -6.94 -5.16 3.47
C PRO A 117 -7.34 -5.71 2.10
N ILE A 118 -8.40 -5.20 1.46
CA ILE A 118 -8.82 -5.65 0.12
C ILE A 118 -7.73 -5.37 -0.92
N SER A 119 -7.23 -4.13 -0.95
CA SER A 119 -6.22 -3.72 -1.91
C SER A 119 -4.91 -4.50 -1.70
N LEU A 120 -4.52 -4.69 -0.43
CA LEU A 120 -3.33 -5.45 -0.07
C LEU A 120 -3.46 -6.93 -0.47
N ALA A 121 -4.61 -7.55 -0.22
CA ALA A 121 -4.84 -8.96 -0.54
C ALA A 121 -4.88 -9.24 -2.05
N ILE A 122 -5.31 -8.27 -2.86
CA ILE A 122 -5.48 -8.46 -4.31
C ILE A 122 -4.22 -8.05 -5.09
N LEU A 123 -3.63 -6.88 -4.78
CA LEU A 123 -2.55 -6.32 -5.59
C LEU A 123 -1.17 -6.82 -5.19
N ASN A 124 -0.89 -6.98 -3.88
CA ASN A 124 0.45 -7.36 -3.43
C ASN A 124 0.90 -8.75 -3.92
N PRO A 125 0.04 -9.79 -4.01
CA PRO A 125 0.45 -11.08 -4.54
C PRO A 125 1.04 -10.99 -5.95
N ILE A 126 0.50 -10.12 -6.80
CA ILE A 126 1.01 -9.90 -8.17
C ILE A 126 2.45 -9.36 -8.10
N GLY A 127 2.70 -8.37 -7.24
CA GLY A 127 4.04 -7.82 -7.05
C GLY A 127 5.02 -8.84 -6.45
N TYR A 128 4.57 -9.68 -5.50
CA TYR A 128 5.39 -10.76 -4.94
C TYR A 128 5.76 -11.82 -5.99
N VAL A 129 4.83 -12.18 -6.87
CA VAL A 129 5.12 -13.08 -8.00
C VAL A 129 6.21 -12.50 -8.91
N LEU A 130 6.15 -11.20 -9.22
CA LEU A 130 7.20 -10.54 -10.02
C LEU A 130 8.57 -10.56 -9.33
N MET A 131 8.60 -10.41 -8.01
CA MET A 131 9.83 -10.54 -7.21
C MET A 131 10.40 -11.96 -7.26
N GLU A 132 9.55 -12.98 -7.15
CA GLU A 132 9.98 -14.37 -7.22
C GLU A 132 10.50 -14.74 -8.61
N ILE A 133 9.86 -14.25 -9.69
CA ILE A 133 10.35 -14.42 -11.07
C ILE A 133 11.77 -13.86 -11.22
N SER A 134 12.04 -12.67 -10.66
CA SER A 134 13.38 -12.08 -10.72
C SER A 134 14.40 -12.96 -9.99
N LYS A 135 14.06 -13.43 -8.80
CA LYS A 135 14.93 -14.28 -7.98
C LYS A 135 15.27 -15.61 -8.67
N ILE A 136 14.29 -16.23 -9.33
CA ILE A 136 14.51 -17.45 -10.12
C ILE A 136 15.45 -17.17 -11.29
N LYS A 137 15.27 -16.05 -11.99
CA LYS A 137 16.09 -15.67 -13.13
C LYS A 137 17.54 -15.41 -12.71
N ASP A 138 17.75 -14.71 -11.59
CA ASP A 138 19.08 -14.43 -11.05
C ASP A 138 19.80 -15.73 -10.65
N LYS A 139 19.10 -16.63 -9.94
CA LYS A 139 19.64 -17.95 -9.56
C LYS A 139 20.00 -18.82 -10.78
N ASN A 140 19.21 -18.77 -11.84
CA ASN A 140 19.50 -19.52 -13.07
C ASN A 140 20.73 -18.96 -13.80
N ALA A 141 20.92 -17.64 -13.79
CA ALA A 141 22.12 -17.02 -14.36
C ALA A 141 23.39 -17.43 -13.58
N GLU A 142 23.31 -17.47 -12.24
CA GLU A 142 24.41 -17.95 -11.38
C GLU A 142 24.76 -19.42 -11.65
N ASN A 143 23.76 -20.31 -11.71
CA ASN A 143 23.99 -21.74 -11.98
C ASN A 143 24.66 -21.96 -13.35
N ASN A 144 24.25 -21.22 -14.37
CA ASN A 144 24.85 -21.30 -15.70
C ASN A 144 26.31 -20.82 -15.70
N HIS A 145 26.63 -19.77 -14.94
CA HIS A 145 27.99 -19.27 -14.80
C HIS A 145 28.89 -20.30 -14.09
N ASN A 146 28.39 -20.95 -13.04
CA ASN A 146 29.12 -22.00 -12.33
C ASN A 146 29.41 -23.19 -13.25
N ASN A 147 28.42 -23.67 -14.01
CA ASN A 147 28.61 -24.78 -14.95
C ASN A 147 29.68 -24.51 -16.02
N LEU A 148 29.81 -23.26 -16.48
CA LEU A 148 30.83 -22.84 -17.44
C LEU A 148 32.24 -22.75 -16.82
N THR A 149 32.36 -22.60 -15.50
CA THR A 149 33.64 -22.46 -14.81
C THR A 149 34.26 -23.82 -14.45
N TYR A 150 33.44 -24.89 -14.39
CA TYR A 150 33.86 -26.25 -14.06
C TYR A 150 34.04 -27.18 -15.28
N THR A 151 33.96 -26.65 -16.50
CA THR A 151 34.35 -27.30 -17.77
C THR A 151 35.56 -26.63 -18.36
#